data_AF-A0A950NAW6-F1
#
_entry.id   AF-A0A950NAW6-F1
#
_cell.length_a   1.000
_cell.length_b   1.000
_cell.length_c   1.000
_cell.angle_alpha   90.00
_cell.angle_beta   90.00
_cell.angle_gamma   90.00
#
_symmetry.space_group_name_H-M   'P 1'
#
loop_
_entity.id
_entity.type
_entity.pdbx_description
1 polymer ?
#
loop_
_entity_poly.entity_id
_entity_poly.type
_entity_poly.pdbx_seq_one_letter_code
_entity_poly.pdbx_strand_id
1 'polypeptide(L)'
;MSEFDHREDVILRALQERIQEDGDSIRRIARFLSVHGRVVEDWLSGVRRPRRATLERIETFVNAHRSHRSGPPAHQDGNWAPFHYAAQTDGFRAPRIQG
;
A
#
# COMPACT_ATOMS: atom_id res chain seq x y z
N MET A 1 -5.14 -4.62 -32.40
CA MET A 1 -4.97 -4.75 -30.94
C MET A 1 -5.71 -3.60 -30.28
N SER A 2 -6.66 -3.88 -29.39
CA SER A 2 -7.48 -2.84 -28.74
C SER A 2 -6.74 -2.22 -27.54
N GLU A 3 -6.86 -0.90 -27.35
CA GLU A 3 -6.28 -0.15 -26.22
C GLU A 3 -6.65 -0.75 -24.84
N PHE A 4 -7.84 -1.35 -24.77
CA PHE A 4 -8.33 -2.04 -23.60
C PHE A 4 -7.49 -3.27 -23.21
N ASP A 5 -7.13 -4.11 -24.18
CA ASP A 5 -6.27 -5.29 -23.95
C ASP A 5 -4.87 -4.87 -23.46
N HIS A 6 -4.36 -3.74 -23.98
CA HIS A 6 -3.07 -3.21 -23.55
C HIS A 6 -3.10 -2.73 -22.09
N ARG A 7 -4.15 -2.00 -21.68
CA ARG A 7 -4.30 -1.55 -20.29
C ARG A 7 -4.42 -2.72 -19.31
N GLU A 8 -5.18 -3.75 -19.67
CA GLU A 8 -5.29 -4.97 -18.85
C GLU A 8 -3.93 -5.62 -18.62
N ASP A 9 -3.14 -5.76 -19.69
CA ASP A 9 -1.81 -6.36 -19.64
C ASP A 9 -0.86 -5.58 -18.73
N VAL A 10 -0.88 -4.24 -18.82
CA VAL A 10 -0.08 -3.37 -17.94
C VAL A 10 -0.46 -3.56 -16.47
N ILE A 11 -1.75 -3.61 -16.14
CA ILE A 11 -2.22 -3.79 -14.75
C ILE A 11 -1.83 -5.17 -14.21
N LEU A 12 -2.02 -6.22 -15.01
CA LEU A 12 -1.67 -7.59 -14.60
C LEU A 12 -0.16 -7.78 -14.46
N ARG A 13 0.63 -7.14 -15.32
CA ARG A 13 2.09 -7.13 -15.22
C ARG A 13 2.55 -6.43 -13.94
N ALA A 14 1.97 -5.28 -13.60
CA ALA A 14 2.28 -4.60 -12.35
C ALA A 14 1.88 -5.42 -11.11
N LEU A 15 0.78 -6.18 -11.18
CA LEU A 15 0.41 -7.13 -10.13
C LEU A 15 1.40 -8.30 -10.02
N GLN A 16 1.93 -8.78 -11.15
CA GLN A 16 2.93 -9.84 -11.16
C GLN A 16 4.27 -9.37 -10.59
N GLU A 17 4.70 -8.16 -10.92
CA GLU A 17 5.90 -7.54 -10.36
C GLU A 17 5.79 -7.43 -8.84
N ARG A 18 4.61 -7.10 -8.30
CA ARG A 18 4.38 -7.08 -6.84
C ARG A 18 4.60 -8.41 -6.15
N ILE A 19 4.10 -9.49 -6.74
CA ILE A 19 4.25 -10.82 -6.17
C ILE A 19 5.74 -11.20 -6.10
N GLN A 20 6.52 -10.76 -7.10
CA GLN A 20 7.95 -11.04 -7.19
C GLN A 20 8.82 -10.11 -6.33
N GLU A 21 8.53 -8.82 -6.29
CA GLU A 21 9.37 -7.80 -5.62
C GLU A 21 9.01 -7.56 -4.15
N ASP A 22 7.72 -7.45 -3.82
CA ASP A 22 7.26 -7.18 -2.43
C ASP A 22 7.02 -8.47 -1.62
N GLY A 23 7.09 -9.63 -2.26
CA GLY A 23 6.73 -10.91 -1.64
C GLY A 23 5.23 -11.00 -1.31
N ASP A 24 4.39 -10.17 -1.94
CA ASP A 24 2.95 -10.24 -1.76
C ASP A 24 2.43 -11.60 -2.20
N SER A 25 1.83 -12.33 -1.26
CA SER A 25 1.26 -13.65 -1.57
C SER A 25 -0.03 -13.50 -2.38
N ILE A 26 -0.23 -14.38 -3.34
CA ILE A 26 -1.50 -14.53 -4.09
C ILE A 26 -2.71 -14.57 -3.13
N ARG A 27 -2.55 -15.21 -1.96
CA ARG A 27 -3.58 -15.27 -0.91
C ARG A 27 -3.98 -13.88 -0.36
N ARG A 28 -3.04 -12.94 -0.23
CA ARG A 28 -3.30 -11.58 0.25
C ARG A 28 -4.05 -10.75 -0.81
N ILE A 29 -3.60 -10.83 -2.05
CA ILE A 29 -4.25 -10.18 -3.21
C ILE A 29 -5.68 -10.70 -3.35
N ALA A 30 -5.86 -12.03 -3.30
CA ALA A 30 -7.15 -12.68 -3.38
C ALA A 30 -8.10 -12.22 -2.25
N ARG A 31 -7.58 -12.08 -1.02
CA ARG A 31 -8.34 -11.52 0.11
C ARG A 31 -8.77 -10.08 -0.14
N PHE A 32 -7.87 -9.22 -0.63
CA PHE A 32 -8.19 -7.81 -0.93
C PHE A 32 -9.26 -7.67 -2.02
N LEU A 33 -9.17 -8.51 -3.06
CA LEU A 33 -10.11 -8.51 -4.17
C LEU A 33 -11.41 -9.27 -3.85
N SER A 34 -11.47 -9.96 -2.71
CA SER A 34 -12.57 -10.86 -2.32
C SER A 34 -12.84 -11.92 -3.38
N VAL A 35 -11.76 -12.56 -3.85
CA VAL A 35 -11.80 -13.66 -4.83
C VAL A 35 -10.98 -14.85 -4.33
N HIS A 36 -11.12 -15.99 -4.99
CA HIS A 36 -10.31 -17.17 -4.68
C HIS A 36 -8.89 -17.02 -5.24
N GLY A 37 -7.88 -17.56 -4.56
CA GLY A 37 -6.47 -17.47 -5.01
C GLY A 37 -6.26 -18.00 -6.43
N ARG A 38 -6.91 -19.11 -6.75
CA ARG A 38 -6.88 -19.70 -8.10
C ARG A 38 -7.38 -18.77 -9.20
N VAL A 39 -8.35 -17.91 -8.90
CA VAL A 39 -8.85 -16.92 -9.87
C VAL A 39 -7.78 -15.88 -10.18
N VAL A 40 -6.96 -15.51 -9.20
CA VAL A 40 -5.81 -14.62 -9.40
C VAL A 40 -4.73 -15.31 -10.23
N GLU A 41 -4.46 -16.59 -9.99
CA GLU A 41 -3.54 -17.39 -10.81
C GLU A 41 -4.01 -17.47 -12.27
N ASP A 42 -5.29 -17.75 -12.51
CA ASP A 42 -5.86 -17.80 -13.86
C ASP A 42 -5.71 -16.45 -14.60
N TRP A 43 -5.78 -15.33 -13.89
CA TRP A 43 -5.53 -14.00 -14.47
C TRP A 43 -4.06 -13.79 -14.82
N LEU A 44 -3.14 -14.17 -13.94
CA LEU A 44 -1.69 -14.03 -14.15
C LEU A 44 -1.18 -14.97 -15.26
N SER A 45 -1.78 -16.15 -15.41
CA SER A 45 -1.46 -17.10 -16.48
C SER A 45 -2.18 -16.79 -17.80
N GLY A 46 -3.05 -15.79 -17.84
CA GLY A 46 -3.82 -15.44 -19.04
C GLY A 46 -4.92 -16.43 -19.41
N VAL A 47 -5.20 -17.44 -18.58
CA VAL A 47 -6.27 -18.43 -18.75
C VAL A 47 -7.65 -17.75 -18.72
N ARG A 48 -7.77 -16.70 -17.90
CA ARG A 48 -9.00 -15.94 -17.73
C ARG A 48 -8.69 -14.44 -17.68
N ARG A 49 -9.56 -13.62 -18.25
CA ARG A 49 -9.49 -12.16 -18.09
C ARG A 49 -10.33 -11.68 -16.90
N PRO A 50 -9.82 -10.76 -16.06
CA PRO A 50 -10.60 -10.09 -15.02
C PRO A 50 -11.68 -9.17 -15.62
N ARG A 51 -12.72 -8.86 -14.86
CA ARG A 51 -13.73 -7.87 -15.30
C ARG A 51 -13.19 -6.45 -15.13
N ARG A 52 -13.74 -5.46 -15.85
CA ARG A 52 -13.40 -4.02 -15.70
C ARG A 52 -13.36 -3.55 -14.25
N ALA A 53 -14.44 -3.79 -13.49
CA ALA A 53 -14.50 -3.41 -12.08
C ALA A 53 -13.43 -4.12 -11.21
N THR A 54 -13.01 -5.32 -11.60
CA THR A 54 -11.94 -6.05 -10.90
C THR A 54 -10.58 -5.45 -11.23
N LEU A 55 -10.33 -5.05 -12.48
CA LEU A 55 -9.11 -4.37 -12.90
C LEU A 55 -8.90 -3.06 -12.15
N GLU A 56 -9.97 -2.27 -11.96
CA GLU A 56 -9.90 -1.03 -11.17
C GLU A 56 -9.49 -1.29 -9.71
N ARG A 57 -9.97 -2.40 -9.12
CA ARG A 57 -9.56 -2.82 -7.77
C ARG A 57 -8.12 -3.32 -7.72
N ILE A 58 -7.66 -4.02 -8.76
CA ILE A 58 -6.26 -4.45 -8.90
C ILE A 58 -5.35 -3.22 -9.01
N GLU A 59 -5.71 -2.26 -9.86
CA GLU A 59 -4.98 -1.01 -10.05
C GLU A 59 -4.91 -0.22 -8.73
N THR A 60 -6.01 -0.16 -7.98
CA THR A 60 -6.03 0.45 -6.64
C THR A 60 -5.08 -0.27 -5.68
N PHE A 61 -5.08 -1.61 -5.67
CA PHE A 61 -4.17 -2.41 -4.83
C PHE A 61 -2.70 -2.12 -5.15
N VAL A 62 -2.36 -2.16 -6.44
CA VAL A 62 -0.99 -1.92 -6.93
C VAL A 62 -0.53 -0.50 -6.58
N ASN A 63 -1.37 0.51 -6.76
CA ASN A 63 -1.06 1.90 -6.43
C ASN A 63 -0.98 2.18 -4.92
N ALA A 64 -1.90 1.64 -4.12
CA ALA A 64 -1.94 1.87 -2.67
C ALA A 64 -0.64 1.44 -1.97
N HIS A 65 -0.04 0.33 -2.40
CA HIS A 65 1.24 -0.11 -1.86
C HIS A 65 2.44 0.66 -2.46
N ARG A 66 2.29 1.43 -3.56
CA ARG A 66 3.42 2.15 -4.18
C ARG A 66 3.76 3.37 -3.32
N SER A 67 2.74 3.90 -2.64
CA SER A 67 2.86 4.89 -1.57
C SER A 67 3.55 4.40 -0.30
N HIS A 68 3.95 3.12 -0.19
CA HIS A 68 4.81 2.64 0.90
C HIS A 68 6.31 2.71 0.56
N ARG A 69 6.67 2.80 -0.72
CA ARG A 69 8.08 2.85 -1.17
C ARG A 69 8.59 4.27 -1.35
N SER A 70 7.69 5.21 -1.64
CA SER A 70 7.85 6.54 -1.08
C SER A 70 7.57 6.40 0.41
N GLY A 71 8.40 6.93 1.31
CA GLY A 71 7.96 7.17 2.69
C GLY A 71 6.63 7.95 2.71
N PRO A 72 6.09 8.33 3.88
CA PRO A 72 4.97 9.28 3.91
C PRO A 72 5.24 10.35 2.85
N PRO A 73 4.27 10.76 1.98
CA PRO A 73 4.52 11.88 1.10
C PRO A 73 5.17 12.90 2.01
N ALA A 74 6.39 13.32 1.67
CA ALA A 74 7.05 14.31 2.50
C ALA A 74 6.01 15.42 2.60
N HIS A 75 5.38 15.54 3.76
CA HIS A 75 4.48 16.62 4.09
C HIS A 75 5.47 17.78 4.27
N GLN A 76 6.05 18.20 3.15
CA GLN A 76 6.67 19.48 2.96
C GLN A 76 5.49 20.43 2.99
N ASP A 77 5.48 21.17 4.10
CA ASP A 77 4.56 22.23 4.45
C ASP A 77 3.17 21.85 4.94
N GLY A 78 3.07 21.86 6.27
CA GLY A 78 1.90 22.39 6.96
C GLY A 78 0.92 21.35 7.49
N ASN A 79 1.08 21.00 8.77
CA ASN A 79 -0.04 20.61 9.63
C ASN A 79 -0.51 19.15 9.57
N TRP A 80 0.35 18.21 9.97
CA TRP A 80 -0.10 17.02 10.68
C TRP A 80 0.62 16.97 12.03
N ALA A 81 -0.02 17.52 13.07
CA ALA A 81 0.40 17.34 14.45
C ALA A 81 -0.13 15.98 14.94
N PRO A 82 0.71 14.95 15.18
CA PRO A 82 0.31 13.92 16.10
C PRO A 82 0.33 14.54 17.51
N PHE A 83 -0.62 14.14 18.34
CA PHE A 83 -0.78 14.61 19.71
C PHE A 83 0.51 14.37 20.51
N HIS A 84 1.39 15.37 20.53
CA HIS A 84 2.48 15.46 21.49
C HIS A 84 1.86 15.86 22.82
N TYR A 85 1.40 14.88 23.61
CA TYR A 85 1.36 15.07 25.05
C TYR A 85 2.83 15.06 25.52
N ALA A 86 3.43 16.24 25.51
CA ALA A 86 4.64 16.54 26.25
C ALA A 86 4.34 16.40 27.75
N ALA A 87 4.45 15.19 28.30
CA ALA A 87 4.70 15.01 29.72
C ALA A 87 6.20 15.24 29.97
N GLN A 88 6.66 16.47 29.73
CA GLN A 88 7.97 16.93 30.15
C GLN A 88 7.82 17.47 31.58
N THR A 89 7.61 16.58 32.54
CA THR A 89 7.78 16.92 33.95
C THR A 89 9.20 16.58 34.35
N ASP A 90 10.04 17.59 34.09
CA ASP A 90 11.15 18.04 34.94
C ASP A 90 11.70 17.00 35.93
N GLY A 91 12.87 16.47 35.61
CA GLY A 91 13.66 15.68 36.54
C GLY A 91 14.07 16.53 37.75
N PHE A 92 13.79 16.00 38.93
CA PHE A 92 14.42 16.34 40.21
C PHE A 92 15.81 17.01 40.09
N ARG A 93 15.98 18.24 40.64
CA ARG A 93 16.77 18.52 41.87
C ARG A 93 16.96 20.02 42.17
N ALA A 94 16.88 20.34 43.47
CA ALA A 94 16.81 21.64 44.14
C ALA A 94 18.00 22.63 43.97
N PRO A 95 17.74 23.95 44.07
CA PRO A 95 18.68 24.92 44.61
C PRO A 95 18.53 25.06 46.14
N ARG A 96 19.66 25.00 46.84
CA ARG A 96 19.78 25.26 48.29
C ARG A 96 19.68 26.76 48.51
N ILE A 97 18.72 27.24 49.31
CA ILE A 97 18.71 28.61 49.83
C ILE A 97 18.84 28.55 51.35
N GLN A 98 19.90 29.20 51.80
CA GLN A 98 20.39 29.41 53.15
C GLN A 98 19.43 30.27 53.97
N GLY A 99 19.20 29.88 55.23
CA GLY A 99 18.52 30.65 56.29
C GLY A 99 18.89 30.07 57.63
#